data_AF-A0A356P6T8-F1
#
_entry.id   AF-A0A356P6T8-F1
#
_cell.length_a   1.000
_cell.length_b   1.000
_cell.length_c   1.000
_cell.angle_alpha   90.00
_cell.angle_beta   90.00
_cell.angle_gamma   90.00
#
_symmetry.space_group_name_H-M   'P 1'
#
loop_
_entity.id
_entity.type
_entity.pdbx_description
1 polymer ?
#
loop_
_entity_poly.entity_id
_entity_poly.type
_entity_poly.pdbx_seq_one_letter_code
_entity_poly.pdbx_strand_id
1 'polypeptide(L)' 'MSVEGGSSSLGISSIKVVIERINELSRKKRTIGLEDWERAEQEAMRQEYLSFIRGQVKDTLNKVQITDDPLIQ' A
#
# COMPACT_ATOMS: atom_id res chain seq x y z
N MET A 1 12.39 -29.00 2.64
CA MET A 1 12.32 -28.09 1.48
C MET A 1 11.03 -27.30 1.61
N SER A 2 11.15 -26.00 1.90
CA SER A 2 10.20 -24.91 1.60
C SER A 2 10.78 -23.65 2.23
N VAL A 3 11.50 -22.88 1.42
CA VAL A 3 12.02 -21.55 1.76
C VAL A 3 10.96 -20.52 1.33
N GLU A 4 9.96 -20.28 2.16
CA GLU A 4 9.03 -19.16 1.95
C GLU A 4 9.30 -18.09 2.99
N GLY A 5 9.97 -17.01 2.57
CA GLY A 5 10.25 -15.88 3.46
C GLY A 5 11.07 -14.74 2.84
N GLY A 6 11.60 -14.91 1.62
CA GLY A 6 12.52 -13.93 1.00
C GLY A 6 11.88 -12.81 0.16
N SER A 7 10.57 -12.80 -0.08
CA SER A 7 9.98 -11.89 -1.10
C SER A 7 9.46 -10.55 -0.55
N SER A 8 9.22 -10.43 0.76
CA SER A 8 8.44 -9.32 1.33
C SER A 8 9.17 -7.97 1.39
N SER A 9 10.50 -7.95 1.35
CA SER A 9 11.29 -6.74 1.60
C SER A 9 11.35 -5.77 0.41
N LEU A 10 11.32 -6.29 -0.82
CA LEU A 10 11.42 -5.47 -2.04
C LEU A 10 10.16 -4.63 -2.32
N GLY A 11 8.97 -5.16 -1.95
CA GLY A 11 7.70 -4.47 -2.15
C GLY A 11 7.52 -3.23 -1.25
N ILE A 12 7.98 -3.31 0.00
CA ILE A 12 7.86 -2.20 0.97
C ILE A 12 8.80 -1.05 0.62
N SER A 13 9.99 -1.33 0.10
CA SER A 13 10.91 -0.28 -0.34
C SER A 13 10.36 0.46 -1.57
N SER A 14 9.74 -0.26 -2.50
CA SER A 14 9.13 0.32 -3.70
C SER A 14 7.91 1.20 -3.37
N ILE A 15 7.06 0.77 -2.44
CA ILE A 15 5.89 1.57 -2.03
C ILE A 15 6.27 2.87 -1.30
N LYS A 16 7.41 2.88 -0.59
CA LYS A 16 7.91 4.11 0.05
C LYS A 16 8.21 5.20 -0.98
N VAL A 17 8.85 4.84 -2.10
CA VAL A 17 9.15 5.76 -3.20
C VAL A 17 7.86 6.35 -3.79
N VAL A 18 6.84 5.51 -4.00
CA VAL A 18 5.52 5.94 -4.48
C VAL A 18 4.88 6.96 -3.52
N ILE A 19 4.92 6.69 -2.22
CA ILE A 19 4.36 7.59 -1.18
C ILE A 19 5.11 8.91 -1.14
N GLU A 20 6.43 8.90 -1.20
CA GLU A 20 7.27 10.11 -1.23
C GLU A 20 6.90 10.99 -2.41
N ARG A 21 6.80 10.41 -3.61
CA ARG A 21 6.43 11.14 -4.82
C ARG A 21 5.00 11.69 -4.78
N ILE A 22 4.03 10.92 -4.27
CA ILE A 22 2.66 11.41 -4.04
C ILE A 22 2.66 12.62 -3.11
N ASN A 23 3.49 12.62 -2.06
CA ASN A 23 3.59 13.72 -1.10
C ASN A 23 4.22 14.96 -1.72
N GLU A 24 5.28 14.84 -2.52
CA GLU A 24 5.86 15.93 -3.29
C GLU A 24 4.81 16.61 -4.18
N LEU A 25 4.12 15.82 -4.99
CA LEU A 25 3.05 16.29 -5.88
C LEU A 25 1.90 16.91 -5.09
N SER A 26 1.58 16.37 -3.91
CA SER A 26 0.54 16.94 -3.03
C SER A 26 0.95 18.30 -2.45
N ARG A 27 2.23 18.49 -2.11
CA ARG A 27 2.75 19.80 -1.67
C ARG A 27 2.71 20.80 -2.81
N LYS A 28 3.18 20.41 -4.01
CA LYS A 28 3.14 21.27 -5.21
C LYS A 28 1.71 21.69 -5.57
N LYS A 29 0.76 20.74 -5.55
CA LYS A 29 -0.67 21.01 -5.77
C LYS A 29 -1.22 22.10 -4.83
N ARG A 30 -0.78 22.12 -3.58
CA ARG A 30 -1.26 23.06 -2.55
C ARG A 30 -0.66 24.46 -2.68
N THR A 31 0.50 24.59 -3.32
CA THR A 31 1.23 25.87 -3.42
C THR A 31 0.99 26.53 -4.77
N ILE A 32 1.41 25.88 -5.85
CA ILE A 32 1.42 26.44 -7.20
C ILE A 32 0.46 25.74 -8.16
N GLY A 33 -0.14 24.62 -7.73
CA GLY A 33 -0.95 23.76 -8.60
C GLY A 33 -0.12 22.68 -9.29
N LEU A 34 -0.80 21.79 -10.00
CA LEU A 34 -0.17 20.72 -10.78
C LEU A 34 -0.45 20.93 -12.26
N GLU A 35 0.56 20.64 -13.07
CA GLU A 35 0.38 20.46 -14.51
C GLU A 35 -0.43 19.19 -14.81
N ASP A 36 -0.99 19.08 -16.00
CA ASP A 36 -1.84 17.94 -16.37
C ASP A 36 -1.10 16.59 -16.32
N TRP A 37 0.16 16.57 -16.74
CA TRP A 37 0.99 15.36 -16.65
C TRP A 37 1.31 14.98 -15.20
N GLU A 38 1.46 15.95 -14.30
CA GLU A 38 1.69 15.72 -12.86
C GLU A 38 0.45 15.19 -12.17
N ARG A 39 -0.73 15.67 -12.59
CA ARG A 39 -2.01 15.11 -12.13
C ARG A 39 -2.15 13.65 -12.56
N ALA A 40 -1.78 13.33 -13.80
CA ALA A 40 -1.81 11.96 -14.30
C ALA A 40 -0.81 11.06 -13.56
N GLU A 41 0.42 11.55 -13.32
CA GLU A 41 1.44 10.86 -12.51
C GLU A 41 0.91 10.59 -11.09
N GLN A 42 0.36 11.62 -10.42
CA GLN A 42 -0.19 11.50 -9.08
C GLN A 42 -1.32 10.47 -9.01
N GLU A 43 -2.21 10.46 -10.00
CA GLU A 43 -3.33 9.53 -10.06
C GLU A 43 -2.85 8.09 -10.25
N ALA A 44 -1.93 7.85 -11.19
CA ALA A 44 -1.35 6.52 -11.43
C ALA A 44 -0.69 5.96 -10.14
N MET A 45 0.11 6.79 -9.47
CA MET A 45 0.76 6.41 -8.21
C MET A 45 -0.23 6.13 -7.08
N ARG A 46 -1.34 6.88 -6.99
CA ARG A 46 -2.40 6.57 -6.01
C ARG A 46 -3.06 5.23 -6.28
N GLN A 47 -3.29 4.88 -7.55
CA GLN A 47 -3.86 3.58 -7.89
C GLN A 47 -2.93 2.42 -7.50
N GLU A 48 -1.63 2.57 -7.73
CA GLU A 48 -0.62 1.61 -7.28
C GLU A 48 -0.63 1.45 -5.75
N TYR A 49 -0.62 2.56 -5.02
CA TYR A 49 -0.70 2.56 -3.56
C TYR A 49 -1.97 1.86 -3.03
N LEU A 50 -3.13 2.18 -3.61
CA LEU A 50 -4.40 1.57 -3.22
C LEU A 50 -4.43 0.06 -3.52
N SER A 51 -3.86 -0.36 -4.66
CA SER A 51 -3.73 -1.78 -4.99
C SER A 51 -2.89 -2.52 -3.96
N PHE A 52 -1.74 -1.96 -3.60
CA PHE A 52 -0.86 -2.51 -2.57
C PHE A 52 -1.59 -2.64 -1.22
N ILE A 53 -2.24 -1.57 -0.74
CA ILE A 53 -2.96 -1.59 0.54
C ILE A 53 -4.11 -2.60 0.54
N ARG A 54 -4.89 -2.69 -0.56
CA ARG A 54 -5.95 -3.70 -0.68
C ARG A 54 -5.41 -5.13 -0.56
N GLY A 55 -4.26 -5.41 -1.17
CA GLY A 55 -3.55 -6.69 -1.01
C GLY A 55 -3.20 -6.97 0.44
N GLN A 56 -2.56 -6.00 1.12
CA GLN A 56 -2.19 -6.14 2.53
C GLN A 56 -3.40 -6.37 3.45
N VAL A 57 -4.51 -5.66 3.21
CA VAL A 57 -5.76 -5.85 3.97
C VAL A 57 -6.32 -7.25 3.74
N LYS A 58 -6.38 -7.72 2.50
CA LYS A 58 -6.85 -9.07 2.16
C LYS A 58 -5.99 -10.15 2.84
N ASP A 59 -4.68 -9.99 2.79
CA ASP A 59 -3.74 -10.92 3.44
C ASP A 59 -3.92 -10.93 4.96
N THR A 60 -4.17 -9.77 5.56
CA THR A 60 -4.47 -9.65 6.99
C THR A 60 -5.76 -10.39 7.34
N LEU A 61 -6.83 -10.17 6.58
CA LEU A 61 -8.12 -10.83 6.80
C LEU A 61 -8.03 -12.35 6.63
N ASN A 62 -7.27 -12.84 5.66
CA ASN A 62 -7.05 -14.28 5.47
C ASN A 62 -6.31 -14.95 6.64
N LYS A 63 -5.52 -14.18 7.40
CA LYS A 63 -4.80 -14.66 8.58
C LYS A 63 -5.65 -14.62 9.85
N VAL A 64 -6.77 -13.91 9.85
CA VAL A 64 -7.69 -13.89 10.99
C VAL A 64 -8.35 -15.26 11.10
N GLN A 65 -7.97 -16.03 12.12
CA GLN A 65 -8.68 -17.23 12.52
C GLN A 65 -9.79 -16.83 13.49
N ILE A 66 -11.02 -17.25 13.23
CA ILE A 66 -12.12 -17.16 14.19
C ILE A 66 -11.88 -18.27 15.21
N THR A 67 -11.42 -17.90 16.39
CA THR A 67 -11.38 -18.82 17.53
C THR A 67 -12.79 -18.83 18.12
N ASP A 68 -13.56 -19.88 17.86
CA ASP A 68 -14.69 -20.22 18.74
C ASP A 68 -14.05 -20.64 20.06
N ASP A 69 -13.97 -19.70 21.01
CA ASP A 69 -13.61 -20.00 22.39
C ASP A 69 -14.84 -20.71 22.98
N PRO A 70 -14.84 -22.04 23.15
CA PRO A 70 -15.97 -22.68 23.80
C PRO A 70 -15.91 -22.22 25.25
N LEU A 71 -16.90 -21.39 25.62
CA LEU A 71 -17.14 -20.91 26.98
C LEU A 71 -16.69 -21.96 27.98
N ILE A 72 -15.66 -21.59 28.75
CA ILE A 72 -15.07 -22.36 29.84
C ILE A 72 -16.21 -23.01 30.65
N GLN A 73 -16.24 -24.35 30.65
CA GLN A 73 -17.13 -25.17 31.47
C GLN A 73 -16.73 -25.12 32.95
#